data_AF-A0A2V2GQA2-F1
#
_entry.id   AF-A0A2V2GQA2-F1
#
_cell.length_a   1.000
_cell.length_b   1.000
_cell.length_c   1.000
_cell.angle_alpha   90.00
_cell.angle_beta   90.00
_cell.angle_gamma   90.00
#
_symmetry.space_group_name_H-M   'P 1'
#
loop_
_entity.id
_entity.type
_entity.pdbx_description
1 polymer ?
#
loop_
_entity_poly.entity_id
_entity_poly.type
_entity_poly.pdbx_seq_one_letter_code
_entity_poly.pdbx_strand_id
1 'polypeptide(L)'
;MDIYEELHSRYIQLYASAMDLDKDHHTKFDLVMKKYQKMWDDGFSVLPATNMMNFMVPSKRKPEDEEKELSLLMEWTADKVFDIVVENWLSKLTREQVVFMLNAIFELNYNAQLSFEKSHSITPKQILNIWNKTHQEAENIYMMPEFES
;
A
#
# COMPACT_ATOMS: atom_id res chain seq x y z
N MET A 1 -7.66 17.62 -11.72
CA MET A 1 -8.16 16.37 -11.13
C MET A 1 -7.73 16.36 -9.68
N ASP A 2 -8.61 15.96 -8.77
CA ASP A 2 -8.28 15.77 -7.36
C ASP A 2 -8.03 14.29 -7.07
N ILE A 3 -6.80 13.96 -6.69
CA ILE A 3 -6.37 12.58 -6.41
C ILE A 3 -7.06 12.04 -5.15
N TYR A 4 -7.48 12.89 -4.20
CA TYR A 4 -8.28 12.45 -3.05
C TYR A 4 -9.67 11.99 -3.48
N GLU A 5 -10.33 12.74 -4.36
CA GLU A 5 -11.65 12.36 -4.89
C GLU A 5 -11.57 11.09 -5.74
N GLU A 6 -10.52 10.96 -6.56
CA GLU A 6 -10.29 9.75 -7.36
C GLU A 6 -10.00 8.52 -6.49
N LEU A 7 -9.24 8.67 -5.41
CA LEU A 7 -9.01 7.57 -4.45
C LEU A 7 -10.33 7.14 -3.80
N HIS A 8 -11.11 8.11 -3.33
CA HIS A 8 -12.43 7.84 -2.75
C HIS A 8 -13.36 7.14 -3.75
N SER A 9 -13.35 7.54 -5.03
CA SER A 9 -14.22 6.96 -6.05
C SER A 9 -13.80 5.55 -6.48
N ARG A 10 -12.49 5.32 -6.71
CA ARG A 10 -11.97 4.07 -7.28
C ARG A 10 -11.66 3.00 -6.23
N TYR A 11 -11.32 3.40 -5.00
CA TYR A 11 -10.87 2.52 -3.90
C TYR A 11 -11.60 2.84 -2.59
N ILE A 12 -12.93 2.71 -2.61
CA ILE A 12 -13.82 3.14 -1.51
C ILE A 12 -13.43 2.51 -0.16
N GLN A 13 -13.10 1.21 -0.12
CA GLN A 13 -12.82 0.52 1.14
C GLN A 13 -11.48 0.95 1.71
N LEU A 14 -10.49 1.16 0.84
CA LEU A 14 -9.19 1.69 1.21
C LEU A 14 -9.31 3.11 1.76
N TYR A 15 -10.07 3.98 1.08
CA TYR A 15 -10.30 5.35 1.54
C TYR A 15 -11.02 5.38 2.90
N ALA A 16 -12.07 4.57 3.07
CA ALA A 16 -12.78 4.48 4.35
C ALA A 16 -11.84 4.05 5.49
N SER A 17 -10.97 3.07 5.24
CA SER A 17 -9.99 2.60 6.22
C SER A 17 -8.92 3.63 6.54
N ALA A 18 -8.58 4.50 5.58
CA ALA A 18 -7.66 5.60 5.79
C ALA A 18 -8.24 6.71 6.70
N MET A 19 -9.56 6.78 6.87
CA MET A 19 -10.20 7.72 7.80
C MET A 19 -10.03 7.31 9.27
N ASP A 20 -9.77 6.02 9.54
CA ASP A 20 -9.58 5.45 10.89
C ASP A 20 -8.09 5.31 11.29
N LEU A 21 -7.21 6.03 10.59
CA LEU A 21 -5.79 6.09 10.90
C LEU A 21 -5.57 6.86 12.21
N ASP A 22 -4.60 6.40 13.01
CA ASP A 22 -4.08 7.25 14.08
C ASP A 22 -3.37 8.50 13.52
N LYS A 23 -3.00 9.43 14.41
CA LYS A 23 -2.40 10.72 14.02
C LYS A 23 -1.13 10.57 13.17
N ASP A 24 -0.28 9.61 13.51
CA ASP A 24 1.02 9.45 12.85
C ASP A 24 0.83 8.84 11.46
N HIS A 25 -0.03 7.84 11.33
CA HIS A 25 -0.38 7.24 10.04
C HIS A 25 -1.20 8.17 9.15
N HIS A 26 -2.09 8.99 9.71
CA HIS A 26 -2.80 10.02 8.95
C HIS A 26 -1.83 11.05 8.36
N THR A 27 -0.78 11.40 9.11
CA THR A 27 0.27 12.29 8.58
C THR A 27 1.01 11.64 7.41
N LYS A 28 1.33 10.33 7.48
CA LYS A 28 1.92 9.60 6.35
C LYS A 28 0.99 9.56 5.14
N PHE A 29 -0.30 9.33 5.37
CA PHE A 29 -1.34 9.34 4.33
C PHE A 29 -1.39 10.69 3.61
N ASP A 30 -1.47 11.80 4.35
CA ASP A 30 -1.50 13.14 3.77
C ASP A 30 -0.25 13.45 2.95
N LEU A 31 0.93 13.00 3.38
CA LEU A 31 2.17 13.17 2.64
C LEU A 31 2.16 12.38 1.32
N VAL A 32 1.64 11.15 1.33
CA VAL A 32 1.45 10.33 0.13
C VAL A 32 0.51 11.03 -0.84
N MET A 33 -0.67 11.46 -0.38
CA MET A 33 -1.67 12.09 -1.23
C MET A 33 -1.15 13.41 -1.82
N LYS A 34 -0.49 14.26 -1.02
CA LYS A 34 0.14 15.49 -1.51
C LYS A 34 1.23 15.23 -2.54
N LYS A 35 2.02 14.18 -2.36
CA LYS A 35 3.06 13.80 -3.32
C LYS A 35 2.46 13.45 -4.68
N TYR A 36 1.44 12.59 -4.71
CA TYR A 36 0.82 12.14 -5.95
C TYR A 36 -0.06 13.22 -6.60
N GLN A 37 -0.74 14.05 -5.81
CA GLN A 37 -1.42 15.26 -6.30
C GLN A 37 -0.42 16.19 -7.01
N LYS A 38 0.73 16.45 -6.39
CA LYS A 38 1.77 17.28 -7.00
C LYS A 38 2.31 16.67 -8.30
N MET A 39 2.56 15.36 -8.33
CA MET A 39 2.98 14.67 -9.57
C MET A 39 1.95 14.84 -10.68
N TRP A 40 0.66 14.75 -10.34
CA TRP A 40 -0.42 14.98 -11.29
C TRP A 40 -0.44 16.43 -11.79
N ASP A 41 -0.37 17.40 -10.89
CA ASP A 41 -0.46 18.83 -11.20
C ASP A 41 0.75 19.35 -11.99
N ASP A 42 1.95 18.84 -11.69
CA ASP A 42 3.18 19.15 -12.42
C ASP A 42 3.19 18.54 -13.84
N GLY A 43 2.21 17.67 -14.15
CA GLY A 43 2.10 16.98 -15.44
C GLY A 43 3.21 15.96 -15.66
N PHE A 44 3.72 15.35 -14.58
CA PHE A 44 4.75 14.32 -14.68
C PHE A 44 4.18 13.06 -15.34
N SER A 45 4.87 12.55 -16.37
CA SER A 45 4.49 11.29 -16.99
C SER A 45 4.86 10.11 -16.10
N VAL A 46 3.88 9.32 -15.66
CA VAL A 46 4.11 8.07 -14.90
C VAL A 46 4.29 6.84 -15.79
N LEU A 47 4.09 6.98 -17.10
CA LEU A 47 4.37 5.90 -18.04
C LEU A 47 5.86 5.58 -18.10
N PRO A 48 6.24 4.28 -18.13
CA PRO A 48 7.64 3.89 -18.24
C PRO A 48 8.26 4.45 -19.53
N ALA A 49 9.47 5.00 -19.40
CA ALA A 49 10.23 5.51 -20.53
C ALA A 49 10.44 4.43 -21.58
N THR A 50 9.86 4.60 -22.76
CA THR A 50 9.98 3.63 -23.86
C THR A 50 11.32 3.70 -24.59
N ASN A 51 12.06 4.83 -24.48
CA ASN A 51 13.33 5.06 -25.17
C ASN A 51 14.41 5.65 -24.24
N MET A 52 15.69 5.30 -24.45
CA MET A 52 16.83 5.76 -23.64
C MET A 52 17.01 7.29 -23.57
N MET A 53 16.55 8.06 -24.58
CA MET A 53 16.57 9.53 -24.52
C MET A 53 15.60 10.12 -23.47
N ASN A 54 14.54 9.40 -23.11
CA ASN A 54 13.55 9.85 -22.11
C ASN A 54 14.06 9.72 -20.67
N PHE A 55 15.26 9.16 -20.46
CA PHE A 55 15.90 9.13 -19.14
C PHE A 55 16.63 10.44 -18.81
N MET A 56 16.94 11.29 -19.80
CA MET A 56 17.71 12.52 -19.60
C MET A 56 16.85 13.77 -19.36
N VAL A 57 15.55 13.72 -19.66
CA VAL A 57 14.59 14.81 -19.43
C VAL A 57 13.31 14.20 -18.86
N PRO A 58 12.75 14.71 -17.75
CA PRO A 58 11.46 14.23 -17.24
C PRO A 58 10.40 14.36 -18.32
N SER A 59 9.83 13.23 -18.73
CA SER A 59 8.73 13.20 -19.69
C SER A 59 7.52 13.92 -19.10
N LYS A 60 6.88 14.77 -19.90
CA LYS A 60 5.57 15.36 -19.56
C LYS A 60 4.45 14.47 -20.05
N ARG A 61 3.39 14.37 -19.24
CA ARG A 61 2.14 13.69 -19.60
C ARG A 61 1.55 14.30 -20.86
N LYS A 62 1.04 13.46 -21.74
CA LYS A 62 0.34 13.87 -22.95
C LYS A 62 -1.18 13.78 -22.77
N PRO A 63 -1.97 14.68 -23.38
CA PRO A 63 -3.43 14.64 -23.25
C PRO A 63 -4.05 13.31 -23.68
N GLU A 64 -3.51 12.66 -24.71
CA GLU A 64 -4.00 11.38 -25.22
C GLU A 64 -3.77 10.19 -24.26
N ASP A 65 -2.82 10.31 -23.33
CA ASP A 65 -2.47 9.27 -22.36
C ASP A 65 -3.11 9.51 -20.98
N GLU A 66 -3.86 10.60 -20.80
CA GLU A 66 -4.27 11.13 -19.50
C GLU A 66 -5.00 10.11 -18.60
N GLU A 67 -5.97 9.37 -19.13
CA GLU A 67 -6.72 8.36 -18.33
C GLU A 67 -5.85 7.16 -17.96
N LYS A 68 -4.94 6.75 -18.85
CA LYS A 68 -4.03 5.63 -18.59
C LYS A 68 -2.99 6.03 -17.53
N GLU A 69 -2.47 7.24 -17.64
CA GLU A 69 -1.59 7.85 -16.65
C GLU A 69 -2.29 8.00 -15.30
N LEU A 70 -3.54 8.45 -15.30
CA LEU A 70 -4.34 8.56 -14.08
C LEU A 70 -4.53 7.21 -13.42
N SER A 71 -4.92 6.20 -14.20
CA SER A 71 -5.11 4.83 -13.69
C SER A 71 -3.84 4.28 -13.03
N LEU A 72 -2.67 4.45 -13.65
CA LEU A 72 -1.38 4.03 -13.07
C LEU A 72 -1.00 4.83 -11.82
N LEU A 73 -1.22 6.15 -11.84
CA LEU A 73 -0.96 7.00 -10.68
C LEU A 73 -1.86 6.59 -9.50
N MET A 74 -3.11 6.24 -9.79
CA MET A 74 -4.07 5.79 -8.79
C MET A 74 -3.72 4.40 -8.24
N GLU A 75 -3.24 3.46 -9.05
CA GLU A 75 -2.70 2.19 -8.58
C GLU A 75 -1.52 2.42 -7.61
N TRP A 76 -0.56 3.26 -7.98
CA TRP A 76 0.59 3.56 -7.11
C TRP A 76 0.19 4.27 -5.82
N THR A 77 -0.80 5.15 -5.92
CA THR A 77 -1.34 5.85 -4.75
C THR A 77 -2.03 4.86 -3.82
N ALA A 78 -2.89 3.99 -4.35
CA ALA A 78 -3.60 2.97 -3.61
C ALA A 78 -2.64 1.99 -2.93
N ASP A 79 -1.59 1.53 -3.62
CA ASP A 79 -0.55 0.67 -3.03
C ASP A 79 0.11 1.32 -1.79
N LYS A 80 0.43 2.61 -1.87
CA LYS A 80 1.08 3.34 -0.76
C LYS A 80 0.12 3.59 0.39
N VAL A 81 -1.14 3.91 0.09
CA VAL A 81 -2.17 4.06 1.12
C VAL A 81 -2.45 2.71 1.80
N PHE A 82 -2.48 1.62 1.03
CA PHE A 82 -2.64 0.27 1.54
C PHE A 82 -1.52 -0.11 2.52
N ASP A 83 -0.26 0.14 2.16
CA ASP A 83 0.89 -0.06 3.06
C ASP A 83 0.67 0.65 4.42
N ILE A 84 0.17 1.90 4.40
CA ILE A 84 -0.07 2.72 5.60
C ILE A 84 -1.23 2.16 6.43
N VAL A 85 -2.34 1.78 5.78
CA VAL A 85 -3.51 1.21 6.45
C VAL A 85 -3.16 -0.10 7.15
N VAL A 86 -2.39 -0.97 6.48
CA VAL A 86 -1.88 -2.20 7.07
C VAL A 86 -0.96 -1.92 8.25
N GLU A 87 -0.03 -0.97 8.13
CA GLU A 87 0.89 -0.62 9.22
C GLU A 87 0.12 -0.15 10.46
N ASN A 88 -0.86 0.75 10.27
CA ASN A 88 -1.76 1.23 11.33
C ASN A 88 -2.57 0.10 11.95
N TRP A 89 -3.13 -0.81 11.14
CA TRP A 89 -3.88 -1.95 11.64
C TRP A 89 -3.01 -2.87 12.49
N LEU A 90 -1.84 -3.26 11.98
CA LEU A 90 -0.92 -4.16 12.69
C LEU A 90 -0.34 -3.53 13.95
N SER A 91 -0.10 -2.21 13.97
CA SER A 91 0.38 -1.47 15.16
C SER A 91 -0.57 -1.56 16.37
N LYS A 92 -1.84 -1.90 16.14
CA LYS A 92 -2.87 -2.03 17.18
C LYS A 92 -2.98 -3.45 17.73
N LEU A 93 -2.28 -4.42 17.14
CA LEU A 93 -2.38 -5.82 17.49
C LEU A 93 -1.22 -6.25 18.40
N THR A 94 -1.57 -6.99 19.43
CA THR A 94 -0.59 -7.69 20.28
C THR A 94 0.07 -8.84 19.53
N ARG A 95 1.22 -9.28 20.04
CA ARG A 95 1.96 -10.41 19.50
C ARG A 95 1.09 -11.67 19.43
N GLU A 96 0.37 -11.96 20.51
CA GLU A 96 -0.48 -13.14 20.62
C GLU A 96 -1.59 -13.14 19.57
N GLN A 97 -2.21 -11.98 19.31
CA GLN A 97 -3.23 -11.82 18.28
C GLN A 97 -2.67 -12.08 16.88
N VAL A 98 -1.47 -11.57 16.58
CA VAL A 98 -0.84 -11.78 15.27
C VAL A 98 -0.41 -13.23 15.09
N VAL A 99 0.18 -13.87 16.11
CA VAL A 99 0.52 -15.29 16.07
C VAL A 99 -0.73 -16.15 15.83
N PHE A 100 -1.82 -15.89 16.56
CA PHE A 100 -3.08 -16.60 16.38
C PHE A 100 -3.62 -16.44 14.95
N MET A 101 -3.61 -15.21 14.43
CA MET A 101 -4.07 -14.92 13.07
C MET A 101 -3.23 -15.66 12.02
N LEU A 102 -1.90 -15.62 12.14
CA LEU A 102 -0.99 -16.29 11.21
C LEU A 102 -1.21 -17.81 11.23
N ASN A 103 -1.31 -18.41 12.42
CA ASN A 103 -1.58 -19.84 12.56
C ASN A 103 -2.91 -20.22 11.89
N ALA A 104 -3.97 -19.44 12.11
CA ALA A 104 -5.26 -19.68 11.48
C ALA A 104 -5.20 -19.58 9.95
N ILE A 105 -4.42 -18.63 9.40
CA ILE A 105 -4.21 -18.50 7.95
C ILE A 105 -3.47 -19.73 7.41
N PHE A 106 -2.39 -20.16 8.08
CA PHE A 106 -1.59 -21.32 7.65
C PHE A 106 -2.37 -22.64 7.72
N GLU A 107 -3.21 -22.82 8.74
CA GLU A 107 -4.09 -23.99 8.86
C GLU A 107 -5.11 -24.07 7.71
N LEU A 108 -5.61 -22.93 7.23
CA LEU A 108 -6.61 -22.88 6.16
C LEU A 108 -6.00 -23.04 4.77
N ASN A 109 -4.92 -22.30 4.46
CA ASN A 109 -4.19 -22.41 3.19
C ASN A 109 -2.84 -21.70 3.31
N TYR A 110 -1.75 -22.44 3.10
CA TYR A 110 -0.38 -21.93 3.16
C TYR A 110 -0.10 -20.74 2.22
N ASN A 111 -0.71 -20.73 1.04
CA ASN A 111 -0.59 -19.66 0.05
C ASN A 111 -1.70 -18.61 0.17
N ALA A 112 -2.45 -18.61 1.28
CA ALA A 112 -3.50 -17.63 1.50
C ALA A 112 -2.93 -16.21 1.54
N GLN A 113 -3.75 -15.29 1.06
CA GLN A 113 -3.51 -13.87 1.17
C GLN A 113 -4.77 -13.25 1.76
N LEU A 114 -4.59 -12.27 2.64
CA LEU A 114 -5.70 -11.44 3.07
C LEU A 114 -5.91 -10.37 2.01
N SER A 115 -7.01 -10.47 1.27
CA SER A 115 -7.40 -9.46 0.28
C SER A 115 -8.19 -8.33 0.95
N PHE A 116 -7.77 -7.10 0.70
CA PHE A 116 -8.46 -5.89 1.14
C PHE A 116 -9.37 -5.37 0.03
N GLU A 117 -8.90 -5.42 -1.22
CA GLU A 117 -9.68 -5.25 -2.44
C GLU A 117 -9.19 -6.23 -3.53
N LYS A 118 -9.82 -6.24 -4.72
CA LYS A 118 -9.45 -7.18 -5.82
C LYS A 118 -7.97 -7.15 -6.20
N SER A 119 -7.30 -6.01 -6.03
CA SER A 119 -5.90 -5.80 -6.42
C SER A 119 -4.92 -5.66 -5.25
N HIS A 120 -5.41 -5.58 -4.00
CA HIS A 120 -4.56 -5.37 -2.84
C HIS A 120 -4.68 -6.53 -1.88
N SER A 121 -3.57 -7.23 -1.68
CA SER A 121 -3.50 -8.35 -0.78
C SER A 121 -2.21 -8.33 0.04
N ILE A 122 -2.27 -8.99 1.20
CA ILE A 122 -1.12 -9.15 2.07
C ILE A 122 -0.91 -10.62 2.40
N THR A 123 0.34 -11.06 2.26
CA THR A 123 0.79 -12.41 2.61
C THR A 123 1.12 -12.53 4.11
N PRO A 124 1.08 -13.74 4.69
CA PRO A 124 1.53 -13.99 6.05
C PRO A 124 2.94 -13.46 6.35
N LYS A 125 3.86 -13.65 5.39
CA LYS A 125 5.24 -13.15 5.50
C LYS A 125 5.31 -11.62 5.59
N GLN A 126 4.49 -10.91 4.82
CA GLN A 126 4.40 -9.45 4.89
C GLN A 126 3.81 -8.99 6.22
N ILE A 127 2.76 -9.65 6.72
CA ILE A 127 2.17 -9.36 8.05
C ILE A 127 3.25 -9.44 9.14
N LEU A 128 4.00 -10.54 9.17
CA LEU A 128 5.07 -10.75 10.15
C LEU A 128 6.16 -9.68 10.05
N ASN A 129 6.63 -9.39 8.83
CA ASN A 129 7.68 -8.40 8.61
C ASN A 129 7.25 -6.99 9.03
N ILE A 130 6.01 -6.61 8.71
CA ILE A 130 5.48 -5.29 9.09
C ILE A 130 5.32 -5.23 10.61
N TRP A 131 4.72 -6.25 11.23
CA TRP A 131 4.50 -6.26 12.68
C TRP A 131 5.80 -6.22 13.49
N ASN A 132 6.81 -7.03 13.13
CA ASN A 132 8.12 -7.01 13.80
C ASN A 132 8.82 -5.65 13.63
N LYS A 133 8.61 -4.97 12.50
CA LYS A 133 9.18 -3.64 12.26
C LYS A 133 8.49 -2.56 13.10
N THR A 134 7.17 -2.69 13.34
CA THR A 134 6.38 -1.73 14.11
C THR A 134 6.49 -1.93 15.63
N HIS A 135 6.84 -3.13 16.11
CA HIS A 135 6.97 -3.47 17.54
C HIS A 135 8.39 -3.93 17.89
N GLN A 136 9.37 -3.03 17.75
CA GLN A 136 10.80 -3.38 17.93
C GLN A 136 11.16 -3.73 19.38
N GLU A 137 10.33 -3.31 20.33
CA GLU A 137 10.42 -3.61 21.75
C GLU A 137 9.86 -4.99 22.14
N ALA A 138 9.09 -5.64 21.26
CA ALA A 138 8.51 -6.94 21.50
C ALA A 138 9.40 -8.08 20.99
N GLU A 139 9.17 -9.30 21.49
CA GLU A 139 9.81 -10.48 20.91
C GLU A 139 9.32 -10.70 19.48
N ASN A 140 10.25 -10.79 18.53
CA ASN A 140 9.92 -11.07 17.14
C ASN A 140 9.05 -12.32 17.00
N ILE A 141 8.13 -12.25 16.04
CA ILE A 141 7.43 -13.41 15.52
C ILE A 141 8.32 -14.01 14.41
N TYR A 142 8.53 -15.31 14.46
CA TYR A 142 9.25 -16.06 13.44
C TYR A 142 8.29 -17.03 12.77
N MET A 143 8.43 -17.23 11.46
CA MET A 143 7.76 -18.36 10.80
C MET A 143 8.43 -19.64 11.28
N MET A 144 7.68 -20.73 11.45
CA MET A 144 8.33 -22.01 11.67
C MET A 144 9.20 -22.35 10.44
N PRO A 145 10.38 -22.98 10.62
CA PRO A 145 11.32 -23.25 9.52
C PRO A 145 10.68 -24.02 8.34
N GLU A 146 9.64 -24.80 8.63
CA GLU A 146 8.87 -25.59 7.67
C GLU A 146 8.07 -24.72 6.67
N PHE A 147 7.99 -23.41 6.91
CA PHE A 147 7.21 -22.43 6.15
C PHE A 147 8.10 -21.36 5.47
N GLU A 148 9.42 -21.56 5.41
CA GLU A 148 10.38 -20.61 4.81
C GLU A 148 10.71 -20.87 3.33
N SER A 149 10.08 -21.88 2.70
CA SER A 149 10.35 -22.31 1.31
C SER A 149 9.73 -21.44 0.23
#